data_AF-A0A1W5Z4E4-F1
#
_entry.id   AF-A0A1W5Z4E4-F1
#
_cell.length_a   1.000
_cell.length_b   1.000
_cell.length_c   1.000
_cell.angle_alpha   90.00
_cell.angle_beta   90.00
_cell.angle_gamma   90.00
#
_symmetry.space_group_name_H-M   'P 1'
#
loop_
_entity.id
_entity.type
_entity.pdbx_description
1 polymer ?
#
loop_
_entity_poly.entity_id
_entity_poly.type
_entity_poly.pdbx_seq_one_letter_code
_entity_poly.pdbx_strand_id
1 'polypeptide(L)'
;MSFVRPYPEATRWTFSSKRSEYARTVGLALHWEPDGSAISDDHLPEEEDAAQLWRLWTDRYGNRNHEQDPAVYDTWHVPIYWAVTSDDSSSGILAHAPHQTAPLGALRGKDFLYHFTLPAHEETGEPVNWLRLPVLDLGWSTERADKGGFIQEVTGWKPSPLQPFMDVQQVARAAGVYLPQ
;
A
#
# COMPACT_ATOMS: atom_id res chain seq x y z
N MET A 1 -17.16 -17.42 -14.45
CA MET A 1 -16.51 -16.23 -13.85
C MET A 1 -15.04 -16.26 -14.24
N SER A 2 -14.54 -15.22 -14.92
CA SER A 2 -13.10 -15.09 -15.21
C SER A 2 -12.42 -14.50 -13.99
N PHE A 3 -11.41 -15.16 -13.45
CA PHE A 3 -10.62 -14.62 -12.34
C PHE A 3 -9.74 -13.48 -12.88
N VAL A 4 -9.85 -12.30 -12.27
CA VAL A 4 -8.97 -11.18 -12.58
C VAL A 4 -7.59 -11.52 -12.02
N ARG A 5 -6.67 -11.92 -12.90
CA ARG A 5 -5.29 -12.25 -12.52
C ARG A 5 -4.42 -10.99 -12.46
N PRO A 6 -3.47 -10.91 -11.52
CA PRO A 6 -2.43 -9.88 -11.56
C PRO A 6 -1.74 -9.84 -12.92
N TYR A 7 -1.23 -8.67 -13.30
CA TYR A 7 -0.33 -8.57 -14.45
C TYR A 7 0.98 -9.33 -14.15
N PRO A 8 1.62 -9.94 -15.18
CA PRO A 8 2.99 -10.42 -15.07
C PRO A 8 3.95 -9.30 -14.61
N GLU A 9 5.00 -9.65 -13.87
CA GLU A 9 5.99 -8.67 -13.38
C GLU A 9 6.67 -7.89 -14.51
N ALA A 10 6.87 -8.52 -15.68
CA ALA A 10 7.47 -7.89 -16.85
C ALA A 10 6.53 -6.94 -17.60
N THR A 11 5.27 -6.77 -17.17
CA THR A 11 4.31 -5.88 -17.85
C THR A 11 4.73 -4.41 -17.70
N ARG A 12 4.95 -3.74 -18.83
CA ARG A 12 5.37 -2.34 -18.89
C ARG A 12 4.24 -1.42 -19.39
N TRP A 13 4.27 -0.20 -18.89
CA TRP A 13 3.26 0.81 -19.13
C TRP A 13 3.88 2.11 -19.63
N THR A 14 3.33 2.65 -20.71
CA THR A 14 3.71 3.94 -21.28
C THR A 14 2.75 5.03 -20.83
N PHE A 15 3.30 6.13 -20.32
CA PHE A 15 2.55 7.34 -19.94
C PHE A 15 3.45 8.56 -19.98
N SER A 16 2.85 9.74 -20.02
CA SER A 16 3.56 11.02 -20.06
C SER A 16 3.26 11.88 -18.85
N SER A 17 4.26 12.64 -18.41
CA SER A 17 4.06 13.74 -17.47
C SER A 17 3.20 14.82 -18.13
N LYS A 18 2.10 15.22 -17.50
CA LYS A 18 1.28 16.33 -18.02
C LYS A 18 1.97 17.69 -17.93
N ARG A 19 2.99 17.83 -17.07
CA ARG A 19 3.75 19.07 -16.89
C ARG A 19 4.85 19.26 -17.93
N SER A 20 5.54 18.19 -18.29
CA SER A 20 6.74 18.23 -19.16
C SER A 20 6.55 17.53 -20.49
N GLU A 21 5.42 16.83 -20.68
CA GLU A 21 5.12 15.97 -21.83
C GLU A 21 6.09 14.79 -22.03
N TYR A 22 7.09 14.66 -21.15
CA TYR A 22 8.05 13.57 -21.17
C TYR A 22 7.34 12.23 -20.96
N ALA A 23 7.42 11.38 -21.99
CA ALA A 23 6.93 10.02 -21.98
C ALA A 23 7.98 9.08 -21.37
N ARG A 24 7.51 8.05 -20.66
CA ARG A 24 8.34 6.97 -20.13
C ARG A 24 7.59 5.66 -20.20
N THR A 25 8.33 4.57 -20.23
CA THR A 25 7.80 3.21 -20.24
C THR A 25 8.46 2.40 -19.15
N VAL A 26 7.70 1.97 -18.14
CA VAL A 26 8.21 1.32 -16.92
C VAL A 26 7.24 0.26 -16.40
N GLY A 27 7.69 -0.64 -15.52
CA GLY A 27 6.78 -1.45 -14.71
C GLY A 27 6.09 -0.58 -13.66
N LEU A 28 4.84 -0.90 -13.34
CA LEU A 28 4.05 -0.21 -12.31
C LEU A 28 3.63 -1.21 -11.24
N ALA A 29 3.70 -0.77 -9.99
CA ALA A 29 3.27 -1.53 -8.82
C ALA A 29 2.52 -0.63 -7.83
N LEU A 30 1.84 -1.26 -6.88
CA LEU A 30 1.16 -0.61 -5.78
C LEU A 30 1.95 -0.77 -4.49
N HIS A 31 2.33 0.37 -3.92
CA HIS A 31 2.80 0.48 -2.55
C HIS A 31 1.61 0.73 -1.62
N TRP A 32 1.65 0.15 -0.43
CA TRP A 32 0.55 0.19 0.53
C TRP A 32 1.08 0.47 1.93
N GLU A 33 0.32 1.24 2.71
CA GLU A 33 0.64 1.52 4.12
C GLU A 33 -0.67 1.59 4.91
N PRO A 34 -0.91 0.68 5.87
CA PRO A 34 -1.97 0.88 6.85
C PRO A 34 -1.70 2.15 7.66
N ASP A 35 -2.75 2.88 8.01
CA ASP A 35 -2.60 4.05 8.88
C ASP A 35 -1.85 3.70 10.19
N GLY A 36 -1.01 4.62 10.64
CA GLY A 36 -0.08 4.39 11.75
C GLY A 36 1.22 3.66 11.39
N SER A 37 1.40 3.18 10.15
CA SER A 37 2.65 2.49 9.74
C SER A 37 3.90 3.37 9.90
N ALA A 38 3.75 4.69 9.90
CA ALA A 38 4.82 5.64 10.17
C ALA A 38 5.50 5.46 11.54
N ILE A 39 4.91 4.70 12.47
CA ILE A 39 5.60 4.32 13.72
C ILE A 39 6.96 3.67 13.43
N SER A 40 7.10 2.93 12.33
CA SER A 40 8.36 2.28 11.97
C SER A 40 9.50 3.26 11.67
N ASP A 41 9.21 4.54 11.41
CA ASP A 41 10.26 5.55 11.15
C ASP A 41 11.12 5.83 12.39
N ASP A 42 10.61 5.50 13.59
CA ASP A 42 11.28 5.70 14.87
C ASP A 42 12.06 4.46 15.36
N HIS A 43 12.12 3.39 14.55
CA HIS A 43 12.72 2.11 14.94
C HIS A 43 13.61 1.54 13.85
N LEU A 44 14.65 0.79 14.24
CA LEU A 44 15.44 -0.05 13.34
C LEU A 44 15.12 -1.53 13.56
N PRO A 45 15.14 -2.37 12.51
CA PRO A 45 14.93 -3.83 12.65
C PRO A 45 15.91 -4.54 13.59
N GLU A 46 17.07 -3.93 13.84
CA GLU A 46 18.10 -4.42 14.77
C GLU A 46 17.77 -4.15 16.25
N GLU A 47 16.90 -3.16 16.50
CA GLU A 47 16.52 -2.68 17.83
C GLU A 47 15.13 -3.20 18.23
N GLU A 48 14.20 -3.25 17.27
CA GLU A 48 12.83 -3.66 17.46
C GLU A 48 12.43 -4.65 16.36
N ASP A 49 12.21 -5.91 16.73
CA ASP A 49 11.78 -6.91 15.77
C ASP A 49 10.34 -6.66 15.30
N ALA A 50 9.95 -7.37 14.24
CA ALA A 50 8.64 -7.18 13.63
C ALA A 50 7.49 -7.48 14.62
N ALA A 51 7.64 -8.47 15.49
CA ALA A 51 6.61 -8.86 16.45
C ALA A 51 6.45 -7.84 17.57
N GLN A 52 7.54 -7.22 18.02
CA GLN A 52 7.50 -6.14 18.99
C GLN A 52 6.87 -4.88 18.37
N LEU A 53 7.27 -4.52 17.15
CA LEU A 53 6.72 -3.36 16.45
C LEU A 53 5.22 -3.55 16.11
N TRP A 54 4.81 -4.78 15.78
CA TRP A 54 3.40 -5.16 15.66
C TRP A 54 2.61 -4.88 16.95
N ARG A 55 3.14 -5.26 18.12
CA ARG A 55 2.48 -4.98 19.40
C ARG A 55 2.32 -3.48 19.62
N LEU A 56 3.42 -2.73 19.48
CA LEU A 56 3.40 -1.27 19.60
C LEU A 56 2.39 -0.60 18.66
N TRP A 57 2.33 -1.06 17.42
CA TRP A 57 1.39 -0.54 16.43
C TRP A 57 -0.05 -0.92 16.75
N THR A 58 -0.35 -2.17 17.10
CA THR A 58 -1.72 -2.60 17.44
C THR A 58 -2.25 -1.91 18.69
N ASP A 59 -1.44 -1.75 19.73
CA ASP A 59 -1.80 -1.05 20.97
C ASP A 59 -2.14 0.43 20.71
N ARG A 60 -1.47 1.07 19.75
CA ARG A 60 -1.60 2.52 19.51
C ARG A 60 -2.57 2.89 18.37
N TYR A 61 -2.62 2.07 17.32
CA TYR A 61 -3.27 2.42 16.06
C TYR A 61 -4.34 1.42 15.62
N GLY A 62 -4.27 0.17 16.09
CA GLY A 62 -5.12 -0.92 15.59
C GLY A 62 -6.63 -0.61 15.69
N ASN A 63 -7.06 0.09 16.74
CA ASN A 63 -8.46 0.49 16.93
C ASN A 63 -8.67 2.02 16.96
N ARG A 64 -7.60 2.81 16.77
CA ARG A 64 -7.63 4.27 16.94
C ARG A 64 -8.67 4.96 16.05
N ASN A 65 -8.83 4.52 14.80
CA ASN A 65 -9.76 5.14 13.86
C ASN A 65 -11.22 4.97 14.32
N HIS A 66 -11.58 3.80 14.85
CA HIS A 66 -12.88 3.58 15.46
C HIS A 66 -13.07 4.41 16.74
N GLU A 67 -12.05 4.52 17.59
CA GLU A 67 -12.11 5.34 18.81
C GLU A 67 -12.30 6.83 18.51
N GLN A 68 -11.74 7.31 17.40
CA GLN A 68 -11.86 8.71 16.97
C GLN A 68 -13.16 9.00 16.23
N ASP A 69 -13.59 8.11 15.34
CA ASP A 69 -14.82 8.27 14.56
C ASP A 69 -15.55 6.93 14.35
N PRO A 70 -16.31 6.46 15.36
CA PRO A 70 -17.01 5.18 15.30
C PRO A 70 -18.20 5.20 14.32
N ALA A 71 -18.58 6.36 13.77
CA ALA A 71 -19.60 6.46 12.74
C ALA A 71 -19.06 6.13 11.35
N VAL A 72 -17.74 6.17 11.17
CA VAL A 72 -17.05 5.92 9.88
C VAL A 72 -16.32 4.58 9.88
N TYR A 73 -15.72 4.18 11.00
CA TYR A 73 -14.87 2.99 11.08
C TYR A 73 -15.47 1.96 12.03
N ASP A 74 -15.53 0.70 11.60
CA ASP A 74 -15.80 -0.43 12.50
C ASP A 74 -14.58 -0.69 13.41
N THR A 75 -14.81 -1.39 14.52
CA THR A 75 -13.74 -1.79 15.44
C THR A 75 -12.64 -2.54 14.68
N TRP A 76 -11.37 -2.19 14.92
CA TRP A 76 -10.20 -2.79 14.27
C TRP A 76 -10.07 -2.59 12.75
N HIS A 77 -10.89 -1.73 12.13
CA HIS A 77 -10.69 -1.33 10.74
C HIS A 77 -9.67 -0.19 10.63
N VAL A 78 -8.54 -0.48 9.98
CA VAL A 78 -7.49 0.51 9.70
C VAL A 78 -7.47 0.83 8.20
N PRO A 79 -7.63 2.10 7.79
CA PRO A 79 -7.55 2.47 6.38
C PRO A 79 -6.16 2.24 5.80
N ILE A 80 -6.12 1.86 4.53
CA ILE A 80 -4.87 1.62 3.79
C ILE A 80 -4.65 2.78 2.82
N TYR A 81 -3.50 3.43 2.95
CA TYR A 81 -2.99 4.39 2.00
C TYR A 81 -2.33 3.66 0.83
N TRP A 82 -2.59 4.12 -0.40
CA TRP A 82 -2.06 3.54 -1.62
C TRP A 82 -1.26 4.54 -2.45
N ALA A 83 -0.12 4.09 -2.96
CA ALA A 83 0.66 4.82 -3.95
C ALA A 83 1.02 3.94 -5.16
N VAL A 84 1.03 4.54 -6.34
CA VAL A 84 1.63 3.96 -7.54
C VAL A 84 3.12 4.25 -7.49
N THR A 85 3.89 3.20 -7.67
CA THR A 85 5.34 3.24 -7.78
C THR A 85 5.80 2.46 -9.01
N SER A 86 7.09 2.52 -9.31
CA SER A 86 7.72 1.70 -10.34
C SER A 86 8.64 0.67 -9.70
N ASP A 87 8.79 -0.46 -10.39
CA ASP A 87 9.84 -1.44 -10.14
C ASP A 87 11.25 -0.88 -10.40
N ASP A 88 11.35 0.13 -11.25
CA ASP A 88 12.58 0.88 -11.50
C ASP A 88 12.73 2.04 -10.50
N SER A 89 13.58 1.83 -9.50
CA SER A 89 13.93 2.84 -8.50
C SER A 89 14.48 4.16 -9.09
N SER A 90 15.03 4.14 -10.31
CA SER A 90 15.54 5.34 -10.99
C SER A 90 14.43 6.18 -11.63
N SER A 91 13.22 5.63 -11.78
CA SER A 91 12.08 6.32 -12.39
C SER A 91 11.53 7.46 -11.52
N GLY A 92 11.77 7.40 -10.20
CA GLY A 92 11.29 8.39 -9.23
C GLY A 92 9.76 8.51 -9.14
N ILE A 93 9.03 7.46 -9.52
CA ILE A 93 7.56 7.46 -9.46
C ILE A 93 7.13 7.07 -8.05
N LEU A 94 6.57 8.03 -7.32
CA LEU A 94 5.77 7.79 -6.12
C LEU A 94 4.65 8.82 -6.09
N ALA A 95 3.43 8.37 -6.40
CA ALA A 95 2.25 9.23 -6.42
C ALA A 95 1.05 8.50 -5.84
N HIS A 96 0.09 9.23 -5.25
CA HIS A 96 -1.11 8.61 -4.70
C HIS A 96 -1.82 7.78 -5.77
N ALA A 97 -2.24 6.55 -5.42
CA ALA A 97 -2.97 5.71 -6.35
C ALA A 97 -4.35 6.32 -6.65
N PRO A 98 -4.80 6.28 -7.91
CA PRO A 98 -6.13 6.73 -8.25
C PRO A 98 -7.17 5.77 -7.68
N HIS A 99 -8.39 6.27 -7.48
CA HIS A 99 -9.55 5.47 -7.03
C HIS A 99 -9.45 4.84 -5.62
N GLN A 100 -8.44 5.17 -4.82
CA GLN A 100 -8.41 4.77 -3.40
C GLN A 100 -9.51 5.47 -2.61
N THR A 101 -10.03 4.82 -1.57
CA THR A 101 -11.14 5.33 -0.73
C THR A 101 -10.66 5.98 0.57
N ALA A 102 -9.35 6.02 0.84
CA ALA A 102 -8.80 6.48 2.11
C ALA A 102 -9.29 7.91 2.45
N PRO A 103 -9.93 8.13 3.62
CA PRO A 103 -10.40 9.44 4.08
C PRO A 103 -9.27 10.36 4.55
N LEU A 104 -8.14 10.42 3.85
CA LEU A 104 -7.09 11.37 4.21
C LEU A 104 -7.43 12.72 3.60
N GLY A 105 -7.96 13.64 4.42
CA GLY A 105 -8.29 15.02 4.05
C GLY A 105 -7.15 15.84 3.42
N ALA A 106 -5.94 15.29 3.34
CA ALA A 106 -4.78 15.83 2.64
C ALA A 106 -4.68 15.43 1.15
N LEU A 107 -5.35 14.35 0.71
CA LEU A 107 -5.21 13.79 -0.65
C LEU A 107 -6.08 14.53 -1.70
N ARG A 108 -6.16 15.86 -1.64
CA ARG A 108 -7.01 16.71 -2.50
C ARG A 108 -6.77 16.51 -4.02
N GLY A 109 -7.27 15.43 -4.60
CA GLY A 109 -7.32 15.15 -6.03
C GLY A 109 -5.99 15.13 -6.77
N LYS A 110 -4.84 15.06 -6.08
CA LYS A 110 -3.50 15.04 -6.69
C LYS A 110 -2.95 13.61 -6.72
N ASP A 111 -3.68 12.73 -7.38
CA ASP A 111 -3.26 11.34 -7.59
C ASP A 111 -2.34 11.20 -8.80
N PHE A 112 -1.96 9.96 -9.12
CA PHE A 112 -1.17 9.66 -10.30
C PHE A 112 -1.77 10.28 -11.57
N LEU A 113 -3.09 10.21 -11.76
CA LEU A 113 -3.78 10.73 -12.95
C LEU A 113 -3.88 12.25 -12.97
N TYR A 114 -3.69 12.92 -11.83
CA TYR A 114 -3.48 14.37 -11.81
C TYR A 114 -2.16 14.75 -12.48
N HIS A 115 -1.09 14.00 -12.21
CA HIS A 115 0.27 14.31 -12.68
C HIS A 115 0.62 13.71 -14.05
N PHE A 116 0.01 12.58 -14.41
CA PHE A 116 0.34 11.77 -15.58
C PHE A 116 -0.88 11.46 -16.44
N THR A 117 -0.65 11.06 -17.69
CA THR A 117 -1.69 10.48 -18.55
C THR A 117 -2.08 9.08 -18.06
N LEU A 118 -3.23 8.57 -18.51
CA LEU A 118 -3.62 7.19 -18.26
C LEU A 118 -2.56 6.25 -18.86
N PRO A 119 -1.95 5.35 -18.06
CA PRO A 119 -0.98 4.41 -18.60
C PRO A 119 -1.62 3.44 -19.59
N ALA A 120 -0.92 3.23 -20.71
CA ALA A 120 -1.27 2.27 -21.73
C ALA A 120 -0.22 1.15 -21.76
N HIS A 121 -0.66 -0.09 -21.92
CA HIS A 121 0.22 -1.24 -22.03
C HIS A 121 1.17 -1.06 -23.22
N GLU A 122 2.46 -1.31 -23.04
CA GLU A 122 3.49 -1.04 -24.06
C GLU A 122 3.18 -1.72 -25.41
N GLU A 123 2.79 -3.00 -25.37
CA GLU A 123 2.51 -3.77 -26.59
C GLU A 123 1.09 -3.59 -27.15
N THR A 124 0.06 -3.62 -26.31
CA THR A 124 -1.35 -3.66 -26.76
C THR A 124 -2.01 -2.29 -26.83
N GLY A 125 -1.44 -1.27 -26.17
CA GLY A 125 -2.07 0.05 -26.02
C GLY A 125 -3.30 0.06 -25.12
N GLU A 126 -3.67 -1.06 -24.50
CA GLU A 126 -4.82 -1.13 -23.60
C GLU A 126 -4.58 -0.31 -22.33
N PRO A 127 -5.59 0.39 -21.79
CA PRO A 127 -5.44 1.14 -20.56
C PRO A 127 -5.20 0.22 -19.36
N VAL A 128 -4.44 0.71 -18.38
CA VAL A 128 -4.18 -0.02 -17.13
C VAL A 128 -5.45 -0.35 -16.37
N ASN A 129 -5.56 -1.59 -15.89
CA ASN A 129 -6.50 -1.98 -14.87
C ASN A 129 -5.79 -1.97 -13.51
N TRP A 130 -6.06 -0.95 -12.68
CA TRP A 130 -5.42 -0.74 -11.38
C TRP A 130 -5.57 -1.92 -10.41
N LEU A 131 -6.68 -2.67 -10.51
CA LEU A 131 -6.94 -3.85 -9.66
C LEU A 131 -6.08 -5.07 -10.02
N ARG A 132 -5.31 -5.00 -11.11
CA ARG A 132 -4.40 -6.05 -11.57
C ARG A 132 -2.93 -5.70 -11.35
N LEU A 133 -2.63 -4.47 -10.92
CA LEU A 133 -1.25 -4.11 -10.62
C LEU A 133 -0.72 -4.97 -9.47
N PRO A 134 0.56 -5.39 -9.52
CA PRO A 134 1.17 -6.11 -8.42
C PRO A 134 1.22 -5.21 -7.17
N VAL A 135 0.91 -5.80 -6.02
CA VAL A 135 1.11 -5.17 -4.71
C VAL A 135 2.49 -5.58 -4.21
N LEU A 136 3.34 -4.57 -3.91
CA LEU A 136 4.69 -4.81 -3.43
C LEU A 136 4.67 -5.61 -2.13
N ASP A 137 5.55 -6.59 -2.06
CA ASP A 137 5.91 -7.22 -0.79
C ASP A 137 6.77 -6.24 -0.01
N LEU A 138 6.45 -6.04 1.26
CA LEU A 138 7.19 -5.22 2.21
C LEU A 138 7.94 -6.13 3.19
N GLY A 139 9.05 -5.66 3.75
CA GLY A 139 9.85 -6.44 4.71
C GLY A 139 10.34 -5.63 5.91
N TRP A 140 10.60 -6.34 7.00
CA TRP A 140 11.19 -5.80 8.23
C TRP A 140 12.26 -6.75 8.78
N SER A 141 13.50 -6.51 8.39
CA SER A 141 14.70 -7.28 8.73
C SER A 141 15.94 -6.38 8.63
N THR A 142 17.10 -6.88 9.06
CA THR A 142 18.38 -6.15 8.94
C THR A 142 18.76 -5.79 7.50
N GLU A 143 18.17 -6.45 6.51
CA GLU A 143 18.39 -6.18 5.08
C GLU A 143 17.32 -5.27 4.47
N ARG A 144 16.17 -5.08 5.14
CA ARG A 144 15.00 -4.40 4.59
C ARG A 144 14.12 -3.78 5.68
N ALA A 145 13.90 -2.47 5.64
CA ALA A 145 13.14 -1.74 6.66
C ALA A 145 12.01 -0.91 6.01
N ASP A 146 11.07 -1.57 5.34
CA ASP A 146 9.96 -0.86 4.71
C ASP A 146 8.94 -0.41 5.74
N LYS A 147 8.35 0.76 5.51
CA LYS A 147 7.21 1.23 6.30
C LYS A 147 6.04 0.27 6.19
N GLY A 148 5.58 -0.23 7.34
CA GLY A 148 4.53 -1.25 7.40
C GLY A 148 5.00 -2.69 7.12
N GLY A 149 6.29 -2.91 6.80
CA GLY A 149 6.85 -4.23 6.53
C GLY A 149 6.73 -5.21 7.69
N PHE A 150 6.77 -4.71 8.93
CA PHE A 150 6.59 -5.54 10.13
C PHE A 150 5.23 -6.26 10.17
N ILE A 151 4.20 -5.68 9.56
CA ILE A 151 2.87 -6.29 9.47
C ILE A 151 2.95 -7.53 8.60
N GLN A 152 3.54 -7.42 7.41
CA GLN A 152 3.66 -8.54 6.47
C GLN A 152 4.58 -9.63 7.03
N GLU A 153 5.69 -9.25 7.67
CA GLU A 153 6.63 -10.18 8.29
C GLU A 153 5.97 -11.04 9.38
N VAL A 154 5.20 -10.41 10.27
CA VAL A 154 4.55 -11.09 11.41
C VAL A 154 3.34 -11.91 11.00
N THR A 155 2.57 -11.42 10.03
CA THR A 155 1.25 -11.99 9.73
C THR A 155 1.23 -12.84 8.47
N GLY A 156 2.25 -12.72 7.61
CA GLY A 156 2.24 -13.26 6.24
C GLY A 156 1.18 -12.61 5.34
N TRP A 157 0.49 -11.57 5.82
CA TRP A 157 -0.62 -10.94 5.11
C TRP A 157 -0.15 -9.70 4.34
N LYS A 158 -0.74 -9.50 3.16
CA LYS A 158 -0.70 -8.25 2.42
C LYS A 158 -2.07 -7.98 1.78
N PRO A 159 -2.42 -6.71 1.51
CA PRO A 159 -3.71 -6.39 0.94
C PRO A 159 -3.84 -6.80 -0.52
N SER A 160 -5.09 -6.99 -0.95
CA SER A 160 -5.41 -6.99 -2.39
C SER A 160 -5.29 -5.58 -2.98
N PRO A 161 -5.03 -5.42 -4.29
CA PRO A 161 -4.95 -4.12 -4.94
C PRO A 161 -6.11 -3.18 -4.58
N LEU A 162 -5.78 -1.98 -4.09
CA LEU A 162 -6.74 -0.95 -3.67
C LEU A 162 -7.75 -1.41 -2.59
N GLN A 163 -7.40 -2.44 -1.81
CA GLN A 163 -8.18 -2.81 -0.62
C GLN A 163 -8.26 -1.60 0.32
N PRO A 164 -9.46 -1.18 0.74
CA PRO A 164 -9.64 0.09 1.42
C PRO A 164 -9.20 0.08 2.89
N PHE A 165 -9.36 -1.06 3.56
CA PHE A 165 -9.10 -1.24 4.99
C PHE A 165 -8.45 -2.58 5.26
N MET A 166 -7.63 -2.64 6.31
CA MET A 166 -7.20 -3.85 6.97
C MET A 166 -8.13 -4.12 8.16
N ASP A 167 -8.68 -5.33 8.26
CA ASP A 167 -9.29 -5.82 9.49
C ASP A 167 -8.18 -6.42 10.36
N VAL A 168 -7.71 -5.62 11.33
CA VAL A 168 -6.59 -5.99 12.20
C VAL A 168 -6.95 -7.20 13.06
N GLN A 169 -8.19 -7.29 13.52
CA GLN A 169 -8.63 -8.40 14.35
C GLN A 169 -8.67 -9.71 13.56
N GLN A 170 -9.19 -9.69 12.33
CA GLN A 170 -9.20 -10.85 11.45
C GLN A 170 -7.78 -11.31 11.14
N VAL A 171 -6.91 -10.39 10.72
CA VAL A 171 -5.51 -10.72 10.36
C VAL A 171 -4.76 -11.27 11.56
N ALA A 172 -4.86 -10.62 12.73
CA ALA A 172 -4.17 -11.05 13.94
C ALA A 172 -4.59 -12.48 14.35
N ARG A 173 -5.90 -12.74 14.36
CA ARG A 173 -6.46 -14.05 14.75
C ARG A 173 -6.11 -15.13 13.74
N ALA A 174 -6.14 -14.83 12.45
CA ALA A 174 -5.79 -15.79 11.39
C ALA A 174 -4.29 -16.15 11.41
N ALA A 175 -3.43 -15.19 11.72
CA ALA A 175 -1.98 -15.40 11.84
C ALA A 175 -1.56 -15.97 13.21
N GLY A 176 -2.44 -15.95 14.22
CA GLY A 176 -2.12 -16.41 15.57
C GLY A 176 -1.17 -15.47 16.33
N VAL A 177 -1.24 -14.17 16.05
CA VAL A 177 -0.35 -13.15 16.62
C VAL A 177 -1.08 -12.29 17.65
N TYR A 178 -0.32 -11.45 18.35
CA TYR A 178 -0.87 -10.58 19.40
C TYR A 178 -1.99 -9.68 18.90
N LEU A 179 -3.03 -9.53 19.72
CA LEU A 179 -4.03 -8.48 19.60
C LEU A 179 -4.38 -8.01 21.02
N PRO A 180 -4.50 -6.70 21.28
CA PRO A 180 -4.96 -6.20 22.58
C PRO A 180 -6.35 -6.76 22.92
N GLN A 181 -6.60 -6.97 24.23
CA GLN A 181 -7.90 -7.44 24.74
C GLN A 181 -8.92 -6.32 24.86
#